data_AF-A0A359B0B6-F1
#
_entry.id   AF-A0A359B0B6-F1
#
_cell.length_a   1.000
_cell.length_b   1.000
_cell.length_c   1.000
_cell.angle_alpha   90.00
_cell.angle_beta   90.00
_cell.angle_gamma   90.00
#
_symmetry.space_group_name_H-M   'P 1'
#
loop_
_entity.id
_entity.type
_entity.pdbx_description
1 polymer ?
#
loop_
_entity_poly.entity_id
_entity_poly.type
_entity_poly.pdbx_seq_one_letter_code
_entity_poly.pdbx_strand_id
1 'polypeptide(L)'
;GSIEFDPFRKILKKGIDSPQWAEEAAEIVNITSQLPHYRCIYITGNSFSDVGAYIHQELGYSLSYGNQILGALIEKGIDPVVAANKIKFTFGIDSNYFMEIAKFRA
;
A
#
# COMPACT_ATOMS: atom_id res chain seq x y z
N GLY A 1 8.46 4.43 -13.25
CA GLY A 1 7.27 5.31 -13.09
C GLY A 1 6.26 4.63 -12.19
N SER A 2 5.13 5.28 -11.92
CA SER A 2 4.12 4.71 -11.03
C SER A 2 2.75 5.36 -11.18
N ILE A 3 1.70 4.57 -10.96
CA ILE A 3 0.33 5.04 -10.74
C ILE A 3 -0.06 4.74 -9.31
N GLU A 4 -0.82 5.63 -8.68
CA GLU A 4 -1.27 5.46 -7.31
C GLU A 4 -2.66 4.83 -7.29
N PHE A 5 -2.71 3.50 -7.29
CA PHE A 5 -3.93 2.76 -6.96
C PHE A 5 -3.90 2.34 -5.50
N ASP A 6 -4.84 2.89 -4.73
CA ASP A 6 -5.05 2.60 -3.30
C ASP A 6 -6.54 2.26 -3.10
N PRO A 7 -6.88 0.96 -2.95
CA PRO A 7 -8.27 0.53 -2.82
C PRO A 7 -8.95 0.98 -1.52
N PHE A 8 -8.21 1.09 -0.41
CA PHE A 8 -8.76 1.45 0.88
C PHE A 8 -8.85 2.96 1.12
N ARG A 9 -8.27 3.79 0.25
CA ARG A 9 -8.42 5.24 0.33
C ARG A 9 -9.88 5.70 0.43
N LYS A 10 -10.80 5.10 -0.36
CA LYS A 10 -12.24 5.45 -0.31
C LYS A 10 -12.87 5.06 1.01
N ILE A 11 -12.51 3.89 1.53
CA ILE A 11 -12.98 3.35 2.81
C ILE A 11 -12.51 4.27 3.94
N LEU A 12 -11.21 4.55 4.00
CA LEU A 12 -10.59 5.32 5.08
C LEU A 12 -10.99 6.80 5.09
N LYS A 13 -11.16 7.43 3.92
CA LYS A 13 -11.48 8.87 3.84
C LYS A 13 -12.98 9.18 3.80
N LYS A 14 -13.79 8.30 3.22
CA LYS A 14 -15.21 8.58 2.96
C LYS A 14 -16.16 7.58 3.63
N GLY A 15 -15.65 6.50 4.23
CA GLY A 15 -16.48 5.43 4.79
C GLY A 15 -17.27 4.67 3.71
N ILE A 16 -16.81 4.70 2.45
CA ILE A 16 -17.46 4.02 1.33
C ILE A 16 -16.68 2.76 1.01
N ASP A 17 -17.35 1.61 1.08
CA ASP A 17 -16.78 0.30 0.74
C ASP A 17 -16.39 0.21 -0.74
N SER A 18 -15.37 -0.61 -1.00
CA SER A 18 -14.90 -0.93 -2.36
C SER A 18 -14.96 -2.44 -2.57
N PRO A 19 -16.13 -3.04 -2.81
CA PRO A 19 -16.33 -4.49 -2.71
C PRO A 19 -15.47 -5.32 -3.69
N GLN A 20 -15.15 -4.78 -4.87
CA GLN A 20 -14.40 -5.46 -5.95
C GLN A 20 -12.92 -5.07 -5.98
N TRP A 21 -12.41 -4.49 -4.90
CA TRP A 21 -11.06 -3.94 -4.87
C TRP A 21 -9.97 -4.94 -5.25
N ALA A 22 -10.14 -6.23 -4.89
CA ALA A 22 -9.17 -7.28 -5.17
C ALA A 22 -9.13 -7.65 -6.65
N GLU A 23 -10.28 -7.64 -7.33
CA GLU A 23 -10.34 -7.82 -8.79
C GLU A 23 -9.66 -6.66 -9.52
N GLU A 24 -10.02 -5.42 -9.16
CA GLU A 24 -9.43 -4.21 -9.74
C GLU A 24 -7.91 -4.16 -9.53
N ALA A 25 -7.43 -4.51 -8.34
CA ALA A 25 -6.01 -4.58 -8.03
C ALA A 25 -5.27 -5.58 -8.92
N ALA A 26 -5.85 -6.77 -9.11
CA ALA A 26 -5.26 -7.81 -9.94
C ALA A 26 -5.22 -7.41 -11.43
N GLU A 27 -6.29 -6.78 -11.91
CA GLU A 27 -6.36 -6.25 -13.29
C GLU A 27 -5.26 -5.21 -13.55
N ILE A 28 -5.10 -4.25 -12.63
CA ILE A 28 -4.07 -3.20 -12.75
C ILE A 28 -2.66 -3.81 -12.72
N VAL A 29 -2.41 -4.81 -11.87
CA VAL A 29 -1.13 -5.53 -11.84
C VAL A 29 -0.86 -6.24 -13.17
N ASN A 30 -1.87 -6.88 -13.76
CA ASN A 30 -1.74 -7.56 -15.04
C ASN A 30 -1.48 -6.58 -16.19
N ILE A 31 -2.21 -5.47 -16.26
CA ILE A 31 -2.00 -4.41 -17.27
C ILE A 31 -0.58 -3.85 -17.18
N THR A 32 -0.09 -3.63 -15.96
CA THR A 32 1.24 -3.05 -15.73
C THR A 32 2.37 -4.08 -15.71
N SER A 33 2.09 -5.36 -15.91
CA SER A 33 3.07 -6.46 -15.86
C SER A 33 4.20 -6.28 -16.88
N GLN A 34 3.88 -5.76 -18.08
CA GLN A 34 4.83 -5.49 -19.16
C GLN A 34 5.84 -4.38 -18.82
N LEU A 35 5.63 -3.64 -17.74
CA LEU A 35 6.51 -2.57 -17.28
C LEU A 35 7.22 -3.01 -15.99
N PRO A 36 8.40 -3.65 -16.06
CA PRO A 36 9.03 -4.32 -14.91
C PRO A 36 9.39 -3.35 -13.77
N HIS A 37 9.75 -2.10 -14.09
CA HIS A 37 10.10 -1.07 -13.10
C HIS A 37 8.93 -0.14 -12.74
N TYR A 38 7.71 -0.49 -13.12
CA TYR A 38 6.51 0.28 -12.84
C TYR A 38 5.77 -0.29 -11.64
N ARG A 39 5.49 0.57 -10.65
CA ARG A 39 4.74 0.23 -9.43
C ARG A 39 3.34 0.82 -9.52
N CYS A 40 2.33 0.03 -9.17
CA CYS A 40 0.93 0.40 -9.39
C CYS A 40 0.08 0.35 -8.13
N ILE A 41 0.45 -0.45 -7.13
CA ILE A 41 -0.31 -0.57 -5.89
C ILE A 41 0.37 0.24 -4.80
N TYR A 42 -0.37 1.13 -4.15
CA TYR A 42 0.15 2.05 -3.15
C TYR A 42 -0.46 1.77 -1.78
N ILE A 43 0.40 1.56 -0.81
CA ILE A 43 0.05 1.54 0.61
C ILE A 43 0.31 2.95 1.14
N THR A 44 -0.75 3.77 1.25
CA THR A 44 -0.62 5.19 1.62
C THR A 44 -0.54 5.41 3.14
N GLY A 45 0.52 4.88 3.75
CA GLY A 45 0.80 4.98 5.18
C GLY A 45 0.86 6.42 5.70
N ASN A 46 1.43 7.33 4.91
CA ASN A 46 1.46 8.77 5.22
C ASN A 46 0.06 9.38 5.47
N SER A 47 -1.00 8.80 4.91
CA SER A 47 -2.37 9.26 5.21
C SER A 47 -2.71 9.08 6.70
N PHE A 48 -2.13 8.11 7.39
CA PHE A 48 -2.34 7.89 8.82
C PHE A 48 -1.60 8.94 9.66
N SER A 49 -0.35 9.27 9.31
CA SER A 49 0.38 10.34 10.00
C SER A 49 -0.30 11.69 9.81
N ASP A 50 -0.82 11.97 8.61
CA ASP A 50 -1.52 13.22 8.29
C ASP A 50 -2.78 13.44 9.14
N VAL A 51 -3.37 12.37 9.68
CA VAL A 51 -4.54 12.42 10.58
C VAL A 51 -4.18 12.19 12.06
N GLY A 52 -2.89 12.23 12.40
CA GLY A 52 -2.40 12.19 13.78
C GLY A 52 -2.09 10.81 14.35
N ALA A 53 -1.93 9.77 13.51
CA ALA A 53 -1.49 8.46 13.98
C ALA A 53 -0.05 8.51 14.52
N TYR A 54 0.22 7.77 15.59
CA TYR A 54 1.58 7.57 16.07
C TYR A 54 2.42 6.76 15.07
N ILE A 55 3.74 6.93 15.11
CA ILE A 55 4.70 6.25 14.21
C ILE A 55 4.50 4.72 14.18
N HIS A 56 4.28 4.09 15.34
CA HIS A 56 4.06 2.65 15.42
C HIS A 56 2.69 2.23 14.85
N GLN A 57 1.67 3.09 14.95
CA GLN A 57 0.36 2.86 14.33
C GLN A 57 0.45 2.96 12.82
N GLU A 58 1.12 4.01 12.30
CA GLU A 58 1.38 4.17 10.88
C GLU A 58 2.07 2.93 10.29
N LEU A 59 3.14 2.47 10.95
CA LEU A 59 3.89 1.29 10.50
C LEU A 59 3.02 0.02 10.56
N GLY A 60 2.36 -0.23 11.69
CA GLY A 60 1.51 -1.42 11.87
C GLY A 60 0.35 -1.48 10.89
N TYR A 61 -0.38 -0.37 10.69
CA TYR A 61 -1.49 -0.30 9.75
C TYR A 61 -1.03 -0.44 8.31
N SER A 62 0.10 0.19 7.94
CA SER A 62 0.65 0.07 6.60
C SER A 62 1.08 -1.37 6.29
N LEU A 63 1.78 -2.04 7.21
CA LEU A 63 2.21 -3.43 7.01
C LEU A 63 1.02 -4.40 6.95
N SER A 64 0.02 -4.21 7.81
CA SER A 64 -1.22 -5.01 7.77
C SER A 64 -1.97 -4.83 6.45
N TYR A 65 -2.07 -3.58 5.99
CA TYR A 65 -2.66 -3.26 4.69
C TYR A 65 -1.86 -3.92 3.54
N GLY A 66 -0.54 -3.76 3.52
CA GLY A 66 0.33 -4.40 2.54
C GLY A 66 0.16 -5.93 2.50
N ASN A 67 0.05 -6.56 3.68
CA ASN A 67 -0.18 -8.00 3.79
C ASN A 67 -1.54 -8.43 3.20
N GLN A 68 -2.61 -7.66 3.46
CA GLN A 68 -3.93 -7.95 2.91
C GLN A 68 -3.96 -7.85 1.38
N ILE A 69 -3.33 -6.81 0.81
CA ILE A 69 -3.20 -6.68 -0.64
C ILE A 69 -2.38 -7.84 -1.22
N LEU A 70 -1.21 -8.12 -0.63
CA LEU A 70 -0.33 -9.17 -1.13
C LEU A 70 -1.04 -10.52 -1.13
N GLY A 71 -1.72 -10.87 -0.03
CA GLY A 71 -2.53 -12.09 0.06
C GLY A 71 -3.61 -12.16 -1.01
N ALA A 72 -4.39 -11.10 -1.18
CA ALA A 72 -5.46 -11.07 -2.18
C ALA A 72 -4.93 -11.21 -3.62
N LEU A 73 -3.79 -10.59 -3.96
CA LEU A 73 -3.19 -10.74 -5.29
C LEU A 73 -2.73 -12.19 -5.54
N ILE A 74 -2.13 -12.84 -4.54
CA ILE A 74 -1.70 -14.24 -4.61
C ILE A 74 -2.92 -15.17 -4.76
N GLU A 75 -3.99 -14.93 -4.01
CA GLU A 75 -5.25 -15.68 -4.13
C GLU A 75 -5.89 -15.53 -5.52
N LYS A 76 -5.69 -14.39 -6.18
CA LYS A 76 -6.10 -14.15 -7.57
C LYS A 76 -5.13 -14.73 -8.61
N GLY A 77 -4.12 -15.49 -8.19
CA GLY A 77 -3.20 -16.23 -9.06
C GLY A 77 -2.02 -15.42 -9.58
N ILE A 78 -1.74 -14.24 -9.02
CA ILE A 78 -0.55 -13.45 -9.39
C ILE A 78 0.66 -14.04 -8.67
N ASP A 79 1.76 -14.21 -9.42
CA ASP A 79 3.03 -14.67 -8.85
C ASP A 79 3.47 -13.78 -7.67
N PRO A 80 3.87 -14.35 -6.52
CA PRO A 80 4.23 -13.57 -5.34
C PRO A 80 5.35 -12.55 -5.56
N VAL A 81 6.33 -12.86 -6.41
CA VAL A 81 7.44 -11.96 -6.72
C VAL A 81 6.96 -10.80 -7.57
N VAL A 82 6.09 -11.07 -8.55
CA VAL A 82 5.45 -10.01 -9.35
C VAL A 82 4.59 -9.13 -8.44
N ALA A 83 3.72 -9.72 -7.62
CA ALA A 83 2.84 -8.97 -6.71
C ALA A 83 3.65 -8.05 -5.78
N ALA A 84 4.68 -8.59 -5.12
CA ALA A 84 5.54 -7.82 -4.22
C ALA A 84 6.24 -6.64 -4.94
N ASN A 85 6.76 -6.87 -6.15
CA ASN A 85 7.43 -5.82 -6.93
C ASN A 85 6.50 -4.68 -7.39
N LYS A 86 5.18 -4.92 -7.44
CA LYS A 86 4.18 -3.92 -7.83
C LYS A 86 3.69 -3.04 -6.68
N ILE A 87 3.96 -3.43 -5.44
CA ILE A 87 3.57 -2.70 -4.23
C ILE A 87 4.61 -1.61 -3.91
N LYS A 88 4.13 -0.44 -3.52
CA LYS A 88 4.93 0.68 -3.02
C LYS A 88 4.34 1.18 -1.70
N PHE A 89 5.18 1.28 -0.68
CA PHE A 89 4.83 1.93 0.58
C PHE A 89 5.17 3.41 0.53
N THR A 90 4.31 4.24 1.10
CA THR A 90 4.60 5.64 1.39
C THR A 90 4.36 5.89 2.87
N PHE A 91 5.35 6.49 3.52
CA PHE A 91 5.28 6.85 4.93
C PHE A 91 5.46 8.37 5.08
N GLY A 92 4.83 8.95 6.09
CA GLY A 92 5.03 10.33 6.48
C GLY A 92 6.40 10.52 7.13
N ILE A 93 6.82 11.77 7.29
CA ILE A 93 8.01 12.13 8.06
C ILE A 93 7.60 13.30 8.95
N ASP A 94 7.57 13.08 10.26
CA ASP A 94 7.30 14.13 11.24
C ASP A 94 8.61 14.65 11.87
N SER A 95 8.48 15.58 12.81
CA SER A 95 9.53 16.31 13.50
C SER A 95 10.38 15.43 14.43
N ASN A 96 9.92 14.20 14.74
CA ASN A 96 10.64 13.26 15.61
C ASN A 96 11.76 12.52 14.85
N TYR A 97 12.83 13.24 14.52
CA TYR A 97 13.91 12.82 13.63
C TYR A 97 14.43 11.40 13.87
N PHE A 98 14.82 11.04 15.10
CA PHE A 98 15.40 9.73 15.38
C PHE A 98 14.37 8.60 15.27
N MET A 99 13.12 8.87 15.66
CA MET A 99 12.06 7.88 15.58
C MET A 99 11.64 7.64 14.12
N GLU A 100 11.65 8.68 13.28
CA GLU A 100 11.41 8.55 11.84
C GLU A 100 12.50 7.69 11.17
N ILE A 101 13.78 7.89 11.51
CA ILE A 101 14.85 7.01 11.04
C ILE A 101 14.63 5.57 11.51
N ALA A 102 14.21 5.38 12.76
CA ALA A 102 13.92 4.05 13.29
C ALA A 102 12.76 3.37 12.53
N LYS A 103 11.70 4.11 12.18
CA LYS A 103 10.55 3.60 11.42
C LYS A 103 10.95 2.98 10.08
N PHE A 104 11.82 3.65 9.32
CA PHE A 104 12.26 3.15 8.01
C PHE A 104 13.26 1.99 8.10
N ARG A 105 13.89 1.79 9.27
CA ARG A 105 14.87 0.72 9.49
C ARG A 105 14.27 -0.55 10.09
N ALA A 106 13.14 -0.43 10.78
CA ALA A 106 12.40 -1.54 11.35
C ALA A 106 11.81 -2.44 10.25
#